data_AF-A0A0Q2USB7-F1
#
_entry.id   AF-A0A0Q2USB7-F1
#
_cell.length_a   1.000
_cell.length_b   1.000
_cell.length_c   1.000
_cell.angle_alpha   90.00
_cell.angle_beta   90.00
_cell.angle_gamma   90.00
#
_symmetry.space_group_name_H-M   'P 1'
#
loop_
_entity.id
_entity.type
_entity.pdbx_description
1 polymer ?
#
loop_
_entity_poly.entity_id
_entity_poly.type
_entity_poly.pdbx_seq_one_letter_code
_entity_poly.pdbx_strand_id
1 'polypeptide(L)'
;MDVRDWRDAKPKWAIDAAKSELEQWQITAALSWPQEAKPEPVPFQWGDYDNLHGEPVEGVYWTATHGVRRVEIREKNETDVGWKKWRFKIGDGQWSSSVTRGPLYPTQRDAFLALVWAECENAAKRLHTFKGMLRVATEVTQ
;
A
#
# COMPACT_ATOMS: atom_id res chain seq x y z
N MET A 1 -28.90 42.52 -19.12
CA MET A 1 -28.84 41.83 -17.80
C MET A 1 -27.81 40.74 -17.96
N ASP A 2 -26.61 40.98 -17.47
CA ASP A 2 -25.52 40.01 -17.56
C ASP A 2 -25.80 38.90 -16.54
N VAL A 3 -26.02 37.69 -17.04
CA VAL A 3 -26.28 36.52 -16.20
C VAL A 3 -24.95 36.17 -15.55
N ARG A 4 -24.81 36.58 -14.28
CA ARG A 4 -23.63 36.26 -13.47
C ARG A 4 -23.58 34.74 -13.30
N ASP A 5 -22.76 34.09 -14.12
CA ASP A 5 -22.61 32.64 -14.09
C ASP A 5 -21.84 32.22 -12.83
N TRP A 6 -22.61 31.90 -11.79
CA TRP A 6 -22.12 31.49 -10.48
C TRP A 6 -21.47 30.10 -10.51
N ARG A 7 -21.53 29.39 -11.64
CA ARG A 7 -20.91 28.06 -11.81
C ARG A 7 -19.44 28.11 -12.22
N ASP A 8 -18.98 29.20 -12.83
CA ASP A 8 -17.59 29.33 -13.32
C ASP A 8 -16.61 29.94 -12.31
N ALA A 9 -17.09 30.65 -11.29
CA ALA A 9 -16.23 31.18 -10.23
C ALA A 9 -16.17 30.20 -9.06
N LYS A 10 -15.29 29.19 -9.12
CA LYS A 10 -14.91 28.47 -7.88
C LYS A 10 -14.42 29.52 -6.87
N PRO A 11 -15.07 29.66 -5.70
CA PRO A 11 -14.84 30.83 -4.88
C PRO A 11 -13.43 30.75 -4.28
N LYS A 12 -12.70 31.87 -4.36
CA LYS A 12 -11.27 31.98 -4.00
C LYS A 12 -10.94 31.37 -2.63
N TRP A 13 -11.87 31.46 -1.67
CA TRP A 13 -11.74 30.85 -0.34
C TRP A 13 -11.61 29.31 -0.37
N ALA A 14 -12.26 28.63 -1.32
CA ALA A 14 -12.18 27.18 -1.46
C ALA A 14 -10.84 26.74 -2.05
N ILE A 15 -10.27 27.55 -2.96
CA ILE A 15 -8.92 27.32 -3.51
C ILE A 15 -7.87 27.56 -2.42
N ASP A 16 -8.03 28.62 -1.63
CA ASP A 16 -7.08 28.97 -0.55
C ASP A 16 -7.15 27.97 0.62
N ALA A 17 -8.35 27.48 0.97
CA ALA A 17 -8.53 26.39 1.95
C ALA A 17 -7.90 25.07 1.46
N ALA A 18 -8.08 24.72 0.19
CA ALA A 18 -7.45 23.51 -0.38
C ALA A 18 -5.92 23.61 -0.40
N LYS A 19 -5.35 24.81 -0.61
CA LYS A 19 -3.90 25.04 -0.54
C LYS A 19 -3.35 24.90 0.87
N SER A 20 -4.01 25.49 1.87
CA SER A 20 -3.54 25.43 3.27
C SER A 20 -3.62 24.01 3.85
N GLU A 21 -4.66 23.25 3.53
CA GLU A 21 -4.75 21.83 3.89
C GLU A 21 -3.63 21.00 3.23
N LEU A 22 -3.32 21.28 1.96
CA LEU A 22 -2.25 20.59 1.23
C LEU A 22 -0.86 20.88 1.83
N GLU A 23 -0.60 22.11 2.25
CA GLU A 23 0.65 22.50 2.92
C GLU A 23 0.79 21.85 4.30
N GLN A 24 -0.27 21.83 5.11
CA GLN A 24 -0.27 21.12 6.39
C GLN A 24 -0.05 19.61 6.22
N TRP A 25 -0.67 19.01 5.20
CA TRP A 25 -0.44 17.60 4.87
C TRP A 25 0.98 17.34 4.39
N GLN A 26 1.58 18.22 3.57
CA GLN A 26 2.97 18.07 3.11
C GLN A 26 3.96 18.12 4.26
N ILE A 27 3.77 19.04 5.22
CA ILE A 27 4.62 19.16 6.41
C ILE A 27 4.46 17.92 7.31
N THR A 28 3.22 17.48 7.54
CA THR A 28 2.93 16.28 8.34
C THR A 28 3.50 15.02 7.69
N ALA A 29 3.38 14.89 6.36
CA ALA A 29 3.93 13.78 5.59
C ALA A 29 5.46 13.80 5.58
N ALA A 30 6.10 14.97 5.46
CA ALA A 30 7.56 15.10 5.51
C ALA A 30 8.14 14.74 6.88
N LEU A 31 7.43 15.07 7.96
CA LEU A 31 7.82 14.74 9.34
C LEU A 31 7.49 13.30 9.75
N SER A 32 6.64 12.58 9.00
CA SER A 32 6.19 11.23 9.34
C SER A 32 6.90 10.10 8.61
N TRP A 33 7.86 10.41 7.72
CA TRP A 33 8.65 9.36 7.07
C TRP A 33 9.45 8.56 8.11
N PRO A 34 9.50 7.22 7.99
CA PRO A 34 10.36 6.40 8.83
C PRO A 34 11.82 6.82 8.69
N GLN A 35 12.53 6.92 9.81
CA GLN A 35 13.98 7.17 9.82
C GLN A 35 14.78 5.93 9.41
N GLU A 36 14.18 4.75 9.56
CA GLU A 36 14.77 3.47 9.16
C GLU A 36 14.52 3.20 7.68
N ALA A 37 15.52 2.61 7.01
CA ALA A 37 15.42 2.23 5.61
C ALA A 37 14.24 1.27 5.37
N LYS A 38 13.69 1.33 4.16
CA LYS A 38 12.64 0.39 3.73
C LYS A 38 13.20 -1.04 3.81
N PRO A 39 12.55 -1.96 4.54
CA PRO A 39 13.06 -3.31 4.69
C PRO A 39 12.93 -4.08 3.38
N GLU A 40 13.88 -4.97 3.14
CA GLU A 40 13.88 -5.83 1.96
C GLU A 40 12.98 -7.06 2.20
N PRO A 41 12.06 -7.37 1.27
CA PRO A 41 11.27 -8.58 1.36
C PRO A 41 12.13 -9.82 1.07
N VAL A 42 11.63 -11.00 1.44
CA VAL A 42 12.24 -12.28 1.08
C VAL A 42 12.28 -12.43 -0.45
N PRO A 43 13.24 -13.19 -1.02
CA PRO A 43 13.48 -13.25 -2.46
C PRO A 43 12.44 -14.07 -3.24
N PHE A 44 11.30 -14.38 -2.63
CA PHE A 44 10.18 -15.04 -3.29
C PHE A 44 8.85 -14.40 -2.92
N GLN A 45 7.91 -14.44 -3.85
CA GLN A 45 6.56 -13.95 -3.62
C GLN A 45 5.59 -14.61 -4.60
N TRP A 46 4.32 -14.69 -4.20
CA TRP A 46 3.25 -15.07 -5.11
C TRP A 46 2.52 -13.83 -5.60
N GLY A 47 2.48 -13.68 -6.92
CA GLY A 47 1.72 -12.68 -7.64
C GLY A 47 0.32 -13.18 -8.00
N ASP A 48 -0.22 -12.61 -9.07
CA ASP A 48 -1.53 -12.99 -9.57
C ASP A 48 -1.54 -14.39 -10.18
N TYR A 49 -2.69 -15.05 -10.12
CA TYR A 49 -2.91 -16.40 -10.64
C TYR A 49 -1.91 -17.44 -10.09
N ASP A 50 -1.50 -17.29 -8.83
CA ASP A 50 -0.51 -18.14 -8.16
C ASP A 50 0.88 -18.13 -8.82
N ASN A 51 1.19 -17.11 -9.63
CA ASN A 51 2.51 -16.95 -10.24
C ASN A 51 3.57 -16.72 -9.15
N LEU A 52 4.44 -17.72 -8.98
CA LEU A 52 5.53 -17.68 -8.03
C LEU A 52 6.77 -17.06 -8.68
N HIS A 53 7.31 -16.04 -8.02
CA HIS A 53 8.62 -15.49 -8.33
C HIS A 53 9.63 -15.96 -7.27
N GLY A 54 10.82 -16.37 -7.71
CA GLY A 54 11.87 -16.86 -6.82
C GLY A 54 11.67 -18.31 -6.33
N GLU A 55 12.53 -18.73 -5.41
CA GLU A 55 12.46 -20.06 -4.80
C GLU A 55 11.82 -19.96 -3.40
N PRO A 56 10.62 -20.54 -3.20
CA PRO A 56 9.94 -20.51 -1.92
C PRO A 56 10.61 -21.45 -0.92
N VAL A 57 10.73 -20.97 0.32
CA VAL A 57 11.35 -21.70 1.43
C VAL A 57 10.31 -21.89 2.52
N GLU A 58 10.22 -23.11 3.07
CA GLU A 58 9.37 -23.39 4.23
C GLU A 58 9.75 -22.51 5.41
N GLY A 59 8.76 -22.02 6.14
CA GLY A 59 9.04 -21.18 7.30
C GLY A 59 7.88 -20.29 7.73
N VAL A 60 8.21 -19.36 8.62
CA VAL A 60 7.28 -18.36 9.15
C VAL A 60 7.71 -17.00 8.67
N TYR A 61 6.77 -16.29 8.05
CA TYR A 61 6.97 -14.98 7.47
C TYR A 61 5.84 -14.03 7.91
N TRP A 62 5.96 -12.78 7.48
CA TRP A 62 4.99 -11.72 7.75
C TRP A 62 4.65 -10.97 6.47
N THR A 63 3.36 -10.75 6.23
CA THR A 63 2.90 -9.93 5.11
C THR A 63 2.51 -8.54 5.59
N ALA A 64 2.61 -7.54 4.72
CA ALA A 64 2.12 -6.18 4.94
C ALA A 64 0.92 -5.80 4.05
N THR A 65 0.46 -6.69 3.15
CA THR A 65 -0.50 -6.36 2.08
C THR A 65 -1.88 -5.93 2.60
N HIS A 66 -2.38 -6.54 3.67
CA HIS A 66 -3.69 -6.26 4.27
C HIS A 66 -3.58 -6.12 5.78
N GLY A 67 -2.59 -5.32 6.19
CA GLY A 67 -2.10 -5.25 7.56
C GLY A 67 -1.06 -6.35 7.85
N VAL A 68 -0.42 -6.22 9.01
CA VAL A 68 0.65 -7.13 9.41
C VAL A 68 0.07 -8.45 9.92
N ARG A 69 0.34 -9.53 9.19
CA ARG A 69 -0.14 -10.88 9.54
C ARG A 69 0.98 -11.90 9.41
N ARG A 70 1.00 -12.86 10.34
CA ARG A 70 1.86 -14.03 10.29
C ARG A 70 1.39 -14.96 9.16
N VAL A 71 2.33 -15.45 8.36
CA VAL A 71 2.12 -16.40 7.27
C VAL A 71 3.09 -17.56 7.46
N GLU A 72 2.56 -18.76 7.64
CA GLU A 72 3.36 -19.98 7.66
C GLU A 72 3.25 -20.66 6.29
N ILE A 73 4.39 -21.13 5.79
CA ILE A 73 4.51 -21.76 4.48
C ILE A 73 5.17 -23.12 4.67
N ARG A 74 4.59 -24.15 4.07
CA ARG A 74 5.16 -25.50 4.01
C ARG A 74 4.83 -26.19 2.70
N GLU A 75 5.59 -27.20 2.34
CA GLU A 75 5.20 -28.14 1.30
C GLU A 75 4.01 -28.98 1.77
N LYS A 76 3.21 -29.40 0.79
CA LYS A 76 2.07 -30.28 0.97
C LYS A 76 2.53 -31.61 1.57
N ASN A 77 1.78 -32.12 2.56
CA ASN A 77 1.97 -33.46 3.10
C ASN A 77 0.99 -34.48 2.47
N GLU A 78 1.12 -35.76 2.83
CA GLU A 78 0.24 -36.84 2.30
C GLU A 78 -1.24 -36.67 2.67
N THR A 79 -1.53 -36.00 3.79
CA THR A 79 -2.90 -35.78 4.28
C THR A 79 -3.61 -34.59 3.65
N ASP A 80 -2.86 -33.70 2.98
CA ASP A 80 -3.40 -32.47 2.43
C ASP A 80 -4.18 -32.73 1.12
N VAL A 81 -5.36 -32.13 0.97
CA VAL A 81 -6.22 -32.31 -0.21
C VAL A 81 -5.89 -31.29 -1.31
N GLY A 82 -5.84 -31.72 -2.57
CA GLY A 82 -5.66 -30.86 -3.75
C GLY A 82 -4.27 -30.97 -4.40
N TRP A 83 -4.13 -30.33 -5.55
CA TRP A 83 -2.98 -30.46 -6.46
C TRP A 83 -1.85 -29.45 -6.21
N LYS A 84 -2.10 -28.39 -5.43
CA LYS A 84 -1.06 -27.38 -5.15
C LYS A 84 0.03 -27.95 -4.24
N LYS A 85 1.29 -27.69 -4.62
CA LYS A 85 2.48 -28.11 -3.87
C LYS A 85 2.64 -27.36 -2.54
N TRP A 86 2.29 -26.08 -2.49
CA TRP A 86 2.52 -25.23 -1.31
C TRP A 86 1.25 -25.04 -0.49
N ARG A 87 1.41 -25.03 0.83
CA ARG A 87 0.37 -24.76 1.82
C ARG A 87 0.70 -23.53 2.62
N PHE A 88 -0.36 -22.77 2.92
CA PHE A 88 -0.27 -21.50 3.60
C PHE A 88 -1.24 -21.50 4.78
N LYS A 89 -0.78 -20.93 5.88
CA LYS A 89 -1.59 -20.65 7.05
C LYS A 89 -1.39 -19.19 7.44
N ILE A 90 -2.48 -18.44 7.54
CA ILE A 90 -2.44 -17.02 7.90
C ILE A 90 -2.95 -16.88 9.34
N GLY A 91 -2.13 -16.32 10.22
CA GLY A 91 -2.40 -16.21 11.66
C GLY A 91 -2.73 -17.58 12.28
N ASP A 92 -3.82 -17.62 13.04
CA ASP A 92 -4.32 -18.86 13.68
C ASP A 92 -5.30 -19.65 12.79
N GLY A 93 -5.34 -19.35 11.50
CA GLY A 93 -6.20 -20.03 10.53
C GLY A 93 -5.82 -21.49 10.29
N GLN A 94 -6.53 -22.13 9.36
CA GLN A 94 -6.21 -23.49 8.93
C GLN A 94 -5.24 -23.48 7.75
N TRP A 95 -4.51 -24.59 7.58
CA TRP A 95 -3.70 -24.80 6.37
C TRP A 95 -4.60 -24.85 5.13
N SER A 96 -4.23 -24.08 4.12
CA SER A 96 -4.99 -23.96 2.89
C SER A 96 -4.08 -23.85 1.67
N SER A 97 -4.67 -24.00 0.48
CA SER A 97 -4.06 -23.69 -0.81
C SER A 97 -4.18 -22.20 -1.17
N SER A 98 -4.78 -21.38 -0.31
CA SER A 98 -4.97 -19.95 -0.54
C SER A 98 -3.68 -19.21 -0.23
N VAL A 99 -3.14 -18.59 -1.26
CA VAL A 99 -1.84 -17.94 -1.20
C VAL A 99 -1.96 -16.52 -0.68
N THR A 100 -1.01 -16.10 0.16
CA THR A 100 -0.85 -14.68 0.49
C THR A 100 -0.10 -14.00 -0.63
N ARG A 101 -0.75 -13.03 -1.30
CA ARG A 101 -0.14 -12.30 -2.41
C ARG A 101 0.77 -11.17 -1.91
N GLY A 102 1.80 -10.91 -2.71
CA GLY A 102 2.74 -9.81 -2.50
C GLY A 102 3.93 -10.17 -1.61
N PRO A 103 4.69 -9.15 -1.18
CA PRO A 103 5.95 -9.34 -0.47
C PRO A 103 5.74 -9.94 0.92
N LEU A 104 6.68 -10.80 1.29
CA LEU A 104 6.79 -11.40 2.61
C LEU A 104 8.08 -10.93 3.29
N TYR A 105 8.06 -10.88 4.62
CA TYR A 105 9.17 -10.39 5.43
C TYR A 105 9.54 -11.44 6.49
N PRO A 106 10.81 -11.55 6.88
CA PRO A 106 11.26 -12.53 7.87
C PRO A 106 10.74 -12.21 9.28
N THR A 107 10.52 -10.93 9.59
CA THR A 107 10.08 -10.49 10.92
C THR A 107 8.82 -9.64 10.90
N GLN A 108 8.10 -9.64 12.02
CA GLN A 108 6.91 -8.80 12.21
C GLN A 108 7.26 -7.31 12.13
N ARG A 109 8.40 -6.93 12.68
CA ARG A 109 8.90 -5.54 12.68
C ARG A 109 9.11 -5.05 11.25
N ASP A 110 9.76 -5.84 10.41
CA ASP A 110 10.02 -5.48 9.02
C ASP A 110 8.72 -5.32 8.24
N ALA A 111 7.74 -6.21 8.45
CA ALA A 111 6.42 -6.05 7.85
C ALA A 111 5.70 -4.77 8.30
N PHE A 112 5.81 -4.38 9.58
CA PHE A 112 5.27 -3.10 10.06
C PHE A 112 5.97 -1.91 9.42
N LEU A 113 7.29 -1.93 9.38
CA LEU A 113 8.07 -0.85 8.78
C LEU A 113 7.75 -0.71 7.28
N ALA A 114 7.62 -1.83 6.57
CA ALA A 114 7.18 -1.86 5.17
C ALA A 114 5.77 -1.26 4.99
N LEU A 115 4.83 -1.56 5.88
CA LEU A 115 3.48 -1.00 5.85
C LEU A 115 3.51 0.52 6.02
N VAL A 116 4.28 1.03 6.98
CA VAL A 116 4.42 2.49 7.19
C VAL A 116 5.03 3.15 5.95
N TRP A 117 6.09 2.57 5.37
CA TRP A 117 6.67 3.05 4.12
C TRP A 117 5.64 3.09 2.98
N ALA A 118 4.82 2.06 2.83
CA ALA A 118 3.77 2.01 1.80
C ALA A 118 2.71 3.11 2.00
N GLU A 119 2.30 3.39 3.24
CA GLU A 119 1.38 4.49 3.55
C GLU A 119 1.99 5.86 3.23
N CYS A 120 3.25 6.10 3.59
CA CYS A 120 3.97 7.33 3.23
C CYS A 120 4.08 7.52 1.70
N GLU A 121 4.43 6.46 0.97
CA GLU A 121 4.47 6.47 -0.50
C GLU A 121 3.09 6.77 -1.12
N ASN A 122 2.02 6.18 -0.58
CA ASN A 122 0.66 6.43 -1.04
C ASN A 122 0.21 7.87 -0.76
N ALA A 123 0.54 8.41 0.41
CA ALA A 123 0.29 9.80 0.74
C ALA A 123 1.03 10.75 -0.22
N ALA A 124 2.31 10.48 -0.51
CA ALA A 124 3.09 11.27 -1.46
C ALA A 124 2.49 11.24 -2.88
N LYS A 125 2.05 10.07 -3.36
CA LYS A 125 1.36 9.95 -4.65
C LYS A 125 0.06 10.76 -4.69
N ARG A 126 -0.76 10.68 -3.64
CA ARG A 126 -2.01 11.46 -3.53
C ARG A 126 -1.75 12.96 -3.56
N LEU A 127 -0.75 13.42 -2.80
CA LEU A 127 -0.33 14.83 -2.79
C LEU A 127 0.11 15.30 -4.18
N HIS A 128 0.87 14.47 -4.91
CA HIS A 128 1.25 14.76 -6.28
C HIS A 128 0.02 14.90 -7.21
N THR A 129 -0.94 13.98 -7.11
CA THR A 129 -2.20 14.04 -7.88
C THR A 129 -2.99 15.30 -7.56
N PHE A 130 -3.17 15.64 -6.27
CA PHE A 130 -3.89 16.85 -5.86
C PHE A 130 -3.21 18.13 -6.34
N LYS A 131 -1.88 18.19 -6.30
CA LYS A 131 -1.11 19.30 -6.86
C LYS A 131 -1.38 19.47 -8.36
N GLY A 132 -1.45 18.36 -9.12
CA GLY A 132 -1.82 18.38 -10.53
C GLY A 132 -3.25 18.90 -10.76
N MET A 133 -4.22 18.42 -9.99
CA MET A 133 -5.61 18.89 -10.06
C MET A 133 -5.75 20.40 -9.75
N LEU A 134 -5.04 20.88 -8.72
CA LEU A 134 -5.02 22.30 -8.37
C LEU A 134 -4.45 23.15 -9.50
N ARG A 135 -3.35 22.70 -10.13
CA ARG A 135 -2.75 23.40 -11.27
C ARG A 135 -3.74 23.58 -12.43
N VAL A 136 -4.41 22.49 -12.83
CA VAL A 136 -5.44 22.53 -13.90
C VAL A 136 -6.58 23.47 -13.50
N ALA A 137 -7.06 23.40 -12.26
CA ALA A 137 -8.12 24.28 -11.79
C ALA A 137 -7.71 25.76 -11.83
N THR A 138 -6.47 26.10 -11.48
CA THR A 138 -5.99 27.48 -11.55
C THR A 138 -5.80 28.00 -12.98
N GLU A 139 -5.39 27.15 -13.92
CA GLU A 139 -5.22 27.51 -15.33
C GLU A 139 -6.56 27.74 -16.05
N VAL A 140 -7.64 27.05 -15.65
CA VAL A 140 -9.00 27.24 -16.22
C VAL A 140 -9.68 28.53 -15.71
N THR A 141 -9.19 29.12 -14.62
CA THR A 141 -9.79 30.33 -14.03
C THR A 141 -9.12 31.63 -14.53
N GLN A 142 -8.09 31.54 -15.38
CA GLN A 142 -7.45 32.68 -16.06
C GLN A 142 -8.05 32.90 -17.44
#